data_AF-A0A956C1D0-F1
#
_entry.id   AF-A0A956C1D0-F1
#
_cell.length_a   1.000
_cell.length_b   1.000
_cell.length_c   1.000
_cell.angle_alpha   90.00
_cell.angle_beta   90.00
_cell.angle_gamma   90.00
#
_symmetry.space_group_name_H-M   'P 1'
#
loop_
_entity.id
_entity.type
_entity.pdbx_description
1 polymer ?
#
loop_
_entity_poly.entity_id
_entity_poly.type
_entity_poly.pdbx_seq_one_letter_code
_entity_poly.pdbx_strand_id
1 'polypeptide(L)'
;MSRPTFAVLALVVGCGAPAATAPKSSTPTSVDAPTPNAARPPAAPRDPFALPASVRADAPREAPPDTAMDAWAELSTVRGGPAPAPSCQAYAKRAPAGPACKRGDRGAYLAALRTALDDKDAAKRDAELARAEACETVPGATRALRAELAPAECGDAIVEPWLTKTATPGAMGHALVGYAIAGKLARAGHKPPKLTGKKDKATVLKFVGGPFAAWMTAEATAIERLSKVGARLRGFGLGVAAVEAGLADMRLVEVAREGVIPEDWKDEEIKTVYYAALDQALEPRKVRGRSAALAGLTALAAEGVTVDARLDRAHALLGKMFAGRRIDALTQLLLPPVTASPAAGTPTEALAGTLPTFFADALLADALTQSPEAARRALTRGAPAALVSAFGKGDAPVTKDGTTAIAYARARLALGMRSWRGVDFDQAARVAHGAASPDARLVLATALALGRGPDGAAAMMASRARCTSDGWGDAAAKCSPTPELELMHVEALDALGGAGAPHDAYATFNAAYLLWISTPPCCGGAETTAHFKDVRDRFARASSKLNGAPQKRAEDLHRQAAELVEALAKPH
;
A
#
# COMPACT_ATOMS: atom_id res chain seq x y z
N MET A 1 15.62 -52.29 -14.18
CA MET A 1 14.74 -51.09 -14.21
C MET A 1 15.07 -50.24 -13.00
N SER A 2 16.01 -49.30 -13.15
CA SER A 2 16.45 -48.42 -12.07
C SER A 2 15.51 -47.23 -11.94
N ARG A 3 15.02 -46.98 -10.73
CA ARG A 3 14.33 -45.73 -10.37
C ARG A 3 15.30 -44.55 -10.63
N PRO A 4 14.88 -43.47 -11.29
CA PRO A 4 15.73 -42.31 -11.46
C PRO A 4 15.78 -41.55 -10.14
N THR A 5 16.94 -41.56 -9.50
CA THR A 5 17.25 -40.69 -8.36
C THR A 5 17.30 -39.25 -8.87
N PHE A 6 16.21 -38.51 -8.74
CA PHE A 6 16.24 -37.06 -8.95
C PHE A 6 17.09 -36.45 -7.83
N ALA A 7 18.30 -36.00 -8.18
CA ALA A 7 19.08 -35.12 -7.33
C ALA A 7 18.31 -33.80 -7.21
N VAL A 8 17.51 -33.69 -6.15
CA VAL A 8 16.97 -32.41 -5.68
C VAL A 8 18.18 -31.53 -5.42
N LEU A 9 18.37 -30.53 -6.27
CA LEU A 9 19.39 -29.51 -6.10
C LEU A 9 18.96 -28.66 -4.90
N ALA A 10 19.32 -29.10 -3.70
CA ALA A 10 19.18 -28.31 -2.50
C ALA A 10 20.10 -27.10 -2.65
N LEU A 11 19.55 -25.97 -3.10
CA LEU A 11 20.13 -24.65 -2.93
C LEU A 11 20.13 -24.34 -1.42
N VAL A 12 21.04 -25.00 -0.69
CA VAL A 12 21.34 -24.67 0.70
C VAL A 12 22.16 -23.38 0.66
N VAL A 13 21.45 -22.26 0.57
CA VAL A 13 22.00 -20.97 1.01
C VAL A 13 22.00 -21.04 2.53
N GLY A 14 23.19 -21.12 3.13
CA GLY A 14 23.38 -21.08 4.57
C GLY A 14 22.72 -19.83 5.15
N CYS A 15 21.52 -19.99 5.72
CA CYS A 15 20.86 -18.98 6.53
C CYS A 15 21.50 -19.00 7.93
N GLY A 16 22.59 -18.25 8.11
CA GLY A 16 23.03 -17.85 9.44
C GLY A 16 22.09 -16.77 9.98
N ALA A 17 20.95 -17.16 10.53
CA ALA A 17 20.12 -16.26 11.32
C ALA A 17 20.80 -16.03 12.68
N PRO A 18 20.98 -14.78 13.16
CA PRO A 18 21.26 -14.57 14.58
C PRO A 18 20.06 -15.04 15.40
N ALA A 19 20.32 -15.83 16.44
CA ALA A 19 19.32 -16.39 17.33
C ALA A 19 18.45 -15.27 17.94
N ALA A 20 17.16 -15.27 17.61
CA ALA A 20 16.17 -14.51 18.35
C ALA A 20 16.03 -15.15 19.75
N THR A 21 16.48 -14.45 20.77
CA THR A 21 16.20 -14.79 22.18
C THR A 21 14.68 -14.85 22.38
N ALA A 22 14.17 -16.04 22.70
CA ALA A 22 12.78 -16.26 23.06
C ALA A 22 12.42 -15.47 24.34
N PRO A 23 11.28 -14.76 24.39
CA PRO A 23 10.78 -14.21 25.63
C PRO A 23 10.33 -15.36 26.56
N LYS A 24 10.66 -15.23 27.85
CA LYS A 24 10.31 -16.18 28.90
C LYS A 24 8.79 -16.38 28.98
N SER A 25 8.37 -17.63 28.88
CA SER A 25 7.02 -18.10 29.18
C SER A 25 6.64 -17.69 30.62
N SER A 26 5.55 -16.94 30.76
CA SER A 26 4.88 -16.77 32.05
C SER A 26 3.71 -17.73 32.09
N THR A 27 3.70 -18.55 33.13
CA THR A 27 2.65 -19.54 33.44
C THR A 27 1.32 -18.83 33.65
N PRO A 28 0.21 -19.24 33.02
CA PRO A 28 -1.09 -18.64 33.30
C PRO A 28 -1.63 -19.14 34.64
N THR A 29 -2.00 -18.20 35.51
CA THR A 29 -2.79 -18.44 36.70
C THR A 29 -4.15 -19.03 36.31
N SER A 30 -4.52 -20.13 36.95
CA SER A 30 -5.84 -20.77 36.87
C SER A 30 -6.96 -19.75 37.11
N VAL A 31 -7.85 -19.61 36.13
CA VAL A 31 -9.11 -18.87 36.26
C VAL A 31 -10.23 -19.90 36.40
N ASP A 32 -11.02 -19.73 37.45
CA ASP A 32 -12.15 -20.60 37.81
C ASP A 32 -13.17 -20.77 36.68
N ALA A 33 -13.78 -21.96 36.65
CA ALA A 33 -14.79 -22.35 35.67
C ALA A 33 -16.04 -21.44 35.72
N PRO A 34 -16.64 -21.07 34.57
CA PRO A 34 -17.86 -20.26 34.57
C PRO A 34 -19.09 -21.10 34.92
N THR A 35 -19.89 -20.59 35.86
CA THR A 35 -21.25 -21.03 36.17
C THR A 35 -22.19 -20.74 34.98
N PRO A 36 -23.26 -21.53 34.74
CA PRO A 36 -24.13 -21.35 33.57
C PRO A 36 -24.89 -20.03 33.61
N ASN A 37 -24.80 -19.26 32.53
CA ASN A 37 -25.43 -17.96 32.34
C ASN A 37 -26.96 -18.01 32.47
N ALA A 38 -27.49 -17.28 33.44
CA ALA A 38 -28.86 -16.75 33.36
C ALA A 38 -28.96 -15.77 32.18
N ALA A 39 -30.07 -15.82 31.46
CA ALA A 39 -30.31 -15.00 30.27
C ALA A 39 -30.13 -13.50 30.56
N ARG A 40 -29.17 -12.88 29.85
CA ARG A 40 -28.90 -11.45 29.92
C ARG A 40 -30.06 -10.71 29.21
N PRO A 41 -30.68 -9.69 29.83
CA PRO A 41 -31.74 -8.92 29.19
C PRO A 41 -31.21 -8.21 27.92
N PRO A 42 -32.07 -7.98 26.91
CA PRO A 42 -31.68 -7.35 25.64
C PRO A 42 -31.11 -5.95 25.93
N ALA A 43 -29.92 -5.68 25.41
CA ALA A 43 -29.30 -4.37 25.51
C ALA A 43 -30.17 -3.31 24.82
N ALA A 44 -30.28 -2.12 25.42
CA ALA A 44 -30.96 -0.99 24.82
C ALA A 44 -30.46 -0.70 23.39
N PRO A 45 -31.31 -0.15 22.49
CA PRO A 45 -30.88 0.20 21.14
C PRO A 45 -29.69 1.16 21.23
N ARG A 46 -28.53 0.69 20.76
CA ARG A 46 -27.31 1.51 20.70
C ARG A 46 -27.43 2.45 19.51
N ASP A 47 -27.11 3.72 19.69
CA ASP A 47 -26.96 4.66 18.58
C ASP A 47 -25.92 4.09 17.59
N PRO A 48 -26.30 3.79 16.34
CA PRO A 48 -25.38 3.20 15.37
C PRO A 48 -24.26 4.17 14.97
N PHE A 49 -24.38 5.47 15.28
CA PHE A 49 -23.36 6.48 15.01
C PHE A 49 -22.48 6.81 16.23
N ALA A 50 -22.66 6.10 17.35
CA ALA A 50 -21.85 6.30 18.54
C ALA A 50 -20.38 5.92 18.28
N LEU A 51 -19.47 6.83 18.64
CA LEU A 51 -18.03 6.54 18.61
C LEU A 51 -17.67 5.47 19.65
N PRO A 52 -16.66 4.61 19.36
CA PRO A 52 -16.14 3.68 20.36
C PRO A 52 -15.55 4.42 21.56
N ALA A 53 -15.62 3.81 22.75
CA ALA A 53 -15.14 4.41 24.01
C ALA A 53 -13.65 4.76 23.98
N SER A 54 -12.86 4.00 23.23
CA SER A 54 -11.45 4.27 22.95
C SER A 54 -11.23 4.38 21.46
N VAL A 55 -10.53 5.43 21.05
CA VAL A 55 -10.18 5.70 19.66
C VAL A 55 -8.65 5.65 19.57
N ARG A 56 -8.10 4.85 18.66
CA ARG A 56 -6.65 4.74 18.46
C ARG A 56 -6.05 6.11 18.15
N ALA A 57 -4.91 6.41 18.78
CA ALA A 57 -4.16 7.63 18.52
C ALA A 57 -3.07 7.38 17.47
N ASP A 58 -2.74 8.39 16.68
CA ASP A 58 -1.53 8.34 15.86
C ASP A 58 -0.32 8.15 16.78
N ALA A 59 0.56 7.21 16.42
CA ALA A 59 1.84 7.07 17.10
C ALA A 59 2.61 8.39 16.99
N PRO A 60 3.32 8.83 18.06
CA PRO A 60 4.16 10.00 17.99
C PRO A 60 5.12 9.87 16.81
N ARG A 61 5.13 10.89 15.95
CA ARG A 61 6.04 10.91 14.82
C ARG A 61 7.41 11.35 15.33
N GLU A 62 8.32 10.39 15.47
CA GLU A 62 9.71 10.69 15.81
C GLU A 62 10.37 11.41 14.64
N ALA A 63 11.13 12.47 14.96
CA ALA A 63 12.03 13.07 13.98
C ALA A 63 13.00 11.97 13.49
N PRO A 64 13.18 11.80 12.18
CA PRO A 64 14.13 10.82 11.68
C PRO A 64 15.52 11.17 12.21
N PRO A 65 16.28 10.20 12.73
CA PRO A 65 17.63 10.47 13.19
C PRO A 65 18.49 10.87 11.99
N ASP A 66 19.56 11.62 12.22
CA ASP A 66 20.49 12.09 11.19
C ASP A 66 21.44 10.98 10.67
N THR A 67 20.89 9.78 10.48
CA THR A 67 21.61 8.58 9.99
C THR A 67 21.55 8.43 8.46
N ALA A 68 20.92 9.37 7.75
CA ALA A 68 20.81 9.31 6.29
C ALA A 68 22.20 9.29 5.63
N MET A 69 23.14 10.10 6.13
CA MET A 69 24.49 10.15 5.58
C MET A 69 25.33 8.91 5.92
N ASP A 70 25.09 8.27 7.07
CA ASP A 70 25.70 6.98 7.39
C ASP A 70 25.16 5.88 6.46
N ALA A 71 23.85 5.89 6.19
CA ALA A 71 23.22 4.97 5.25
C ALA A 71 23.76 5.21 3.83
N TRP A 72 23.96 6.47 3.42
CA TRP A 72 24.61 6.81 2.16
C TRP A 72 26.06 6.30 2.09
N ALA A 73 26.85 6.50 3.15
CA ALA A 73 28.22 6.03 3.21
C ALA A 73 28.28 4.51 3.02
N GLU A 74 27.41 3.74 3.69
CA GLU A 74 27.29 2.30 3.47
C GLU A 74 26.84 1.97 2.04
N LEU A 75 25.79 2.64 1.54
CA LEU A 75 25.26 2.44 0.18
C LEU A 75 26.34 2.60 -0.88
N SER A 76 27.20 3.61 -0.73
CA SER A 76 28.27 3.90 -1.69
C SER A 76 29.31 2.77 -1.81
N THR A 77 29.38 1.90 -0.80
CA THR A 77 30.24 0.70 -0.80
C THR A 77 29.57 -0.54 -1.41
N VAL A 78 28.24 -0.50 -1.61
CA VAL A 78 27.50 -1.63 -2.18
C VAL A 78 27.86 -1.77 -3.66
N ARG A 79 28.63 -2.80 -3.98
CA ARG A 79 28.99 -3.17 -5.35
C ARG A 79 28.01 -4.17 -5.94
N GLY A 80 27.81 -4.08 -7.25
CA GLY A 80 26.98 -5.00 -8.03
C GLY A 80 25.62 -4.42 -8.40
N GLY A 81 24.90 -5.14 -9.25
CA GLY A 81 23.61 -4.76 -9.80
C GLY A 81 23.70 -4.06 -11.17
N PRO A 82 22.60 -4.00 -11.93
CA PRO A 82 22.62 -3.40 -13.25
C PRO A 82 22.87 -1.88 -13.21
N ALA A 83 23.70 -1.40 -14.12
CA ALA A 83 23.95 0.04 -14.28
C ALA A 83 22.70 0.78 -14.80
N PRO A 84 22.56 2.09 -14.50
CA PRO A 84 21.51 2.92 -15.09
C PRO A 84 21.55 2.87 -16.62
N ALA A 85 20.37 2.82 -17.25
CA ALA A 85 20.29 2.87 -18.71
C ALA A 85 20.80 4.22 -19.25
N PRO A 86 21.30 4.30 -20.50
CA PRO A 86 21.72 5.56 -21.10
C PRO A 86 20.65 6.65 -21.10
N SER A 87 19.37 6.27 -21.14
CA SER A 87 18.22 7.19 -21.02
C SER A 87 18.24 7.99 -19.70
N CYS A 88 18.79 7.43 -18.61
CA CYS A 88 18.92 8.14 -17.33
C CYS A 88 19.95 9.28 -17.38
N GLN A 89 20.87 9.29 -18.35
CA GLN A 89 21.87 10.36 -18.47
C GLN A 89 21.24 11.72 -18.73
N ALA A 90 20.08 11.77 -19.40
CA ALA A 90 19.37 13.00 -19.68
C ALA A 90 18.95 13.73 -18.39
N TYR A 91 18.61 12.97 -17.34
CA TYR A 91 18.26 13.51 -16.03
C TYR A 91 19.51 13.80 -15.19
N ALA A 92 20.47 12.88 -15.18
CA ALA A 92 21.69 12.98 -14.37
C ALA A 92 22.58 14.16 -14.74
N LYS A 93 22.74 14.42 -16.05
CA LYS A 93 23.62 15.46 -16.61
C LYS A 93 22.90 16.79 -16.86
N ARG A 94 21.65 16.93 -16.41
CA ARG A 94 20.86 18.15 -16.61
C ARG A 94 21.51 19.31 -15.86
N ALA A 95 22.25 20.14 -16.60
CA ALA A 95 22.72 21.43 -16.12
C ALA A 95 21.63 22.48 -16.36
N PRO A 96 21.26 23.30 -15.37
CA PRO A 96 20.33 24.40 -15.60
C PRO A 96 20.97 25.44 -16.53
N ALA A 97 20.22 25.96 -17.49
CA ALA A 97 20.64 27.07 -18.34
C ALA A 97 20.78 28.42 -17.57
N GLY A 98 20.36 28.42 -16.30
CA GLY A 98 20.38 29.55 -15.37
C GLY A 98 19.35 29.33 -14.26
N PRO A 99 19.49 29.97 -13.09
CA PRO A 99 18.52 29.85 -12.01
C PRO A 99 17.17 30.46 -12.44
N ALA A 100 16.06 29.85 -12.02
CA ALA A 100 14.72 30.40 -12.30
C ALA A 100 14.40 31.65 -11.45
N CYS A 101 15.15 31.86 -10.38
CA CYS A 101 14.88 32.82 -9.31
C CYS A 101 16.13 33.08 -8.47
N LYS A 102 16.06 34.08 -7.58
CA LYS A 102 17.13 34.34 -6.61
C LYS A 102 17.09 33.29 -5.48
N ARG A 103 18.27 32.89 -5.00
CA ARG A 103 18.40 31.96 -3.86
C ARG A 103 17.71 32.51 -2.63
N GLY A 104 16.89 31.69 -1.98
CA GLY A 104 16.17 32.04 -0.75
C GLY A 104 14.85 32.79 -0.98
N ASP A 105 14.52 33.19 -2.20
CA ASP A 105 13.21 33.76 -2.52
C ASP A 105 12.16 32.65 -2.58
N ARG A 106 11.50 32.41 -1.44
CA ARG A 106 10.48 31.37 -1.30
C ARG A 106 9.31 31.56 -2.27
N GLY A 107 8.85 32.79 -2.47
CA GLY A 107 7.73 33.07 -3.36
C GLY A 107 8.06 32.75 -4.81
N ALA A 108 9.21 33.21 -5.28
CA ALA A 108 9.68 32.94 -6.64
C ALA A 108 10.03 31.45 -6.84
N TYR A 109 10.56 30.77 -5.82
CA TYR A 109 10.81 29.32 -5.85
C TYR A 109 9.52 28.53 -6.03
N LEU A 110 8.47 28.83 -5.24
CA LEU A 110 7.17 28.17 -5.38
C LEU A 110 6.52 28.47 -6.75
N ALA A 111 6.65 29.69 -7.26
CA ALA A 111 6.19 30.02 -8.62
C ALA A 111 6.93 29.18 -9.68
N ALA A 112 8.26 29.05 -9.58
CA ALA A 112 9.06 28.25 -10.50
C ALA A 112 8.69 26.75 -10.45
N LEU A 113 8.48 26.20 -9.24
CA LEU A 113 7.99 24.82 -9.09
C LEU A 113 6.62 24.63 -9.76
N ARG A 114 5.70 25.60 -9.60
CA ARG A 114 4.37 25.53 -10.21
C ARG A 114 4.49 25.48 -11.73
N THR A 115 5.28 26.38 -12.32
CA THR A 115 5.53 26.39 -13.76
C THR A 115 6.08 25.07 -14.26
N ALA A 116 7.05 24.48 -13.55
CA ALA A 116 7.64 23.21 -13.94
C ALA A 116 6.61 22.06 -13.88
N LEU A 117 5.82 21.98 -12.80
CA LEU A 117 4.85 20.90 -12.60
C LEU A 117 3.62 20.98 -13.52
N ASP A 118 3.36 22.14 -14.13
CA ASP A 118 2.32 22.30 -15.15
C ASP A 118 2.74 21.78 -16.53
N ASP A 119 4.04 21.55 -16.76
CA ASP A 119 4.51 20.97 -18.02
C ASP A 119 4.26 19.46 -18.05
N LYS A 120 3.51 19.03 -19.07
CA LYS A 120 3.16 17.62 -19.31
C LYS A 120 4.35 16.83 -19.85
N ASP A 121 5.27 17.49 -20.56
CA ASP A 121 6.49 16.87 -21.09
C ASP A 121 7.49 16.62 -19.95
N ALA A 122 7.87 15.36 -19.76
CA ALA A 122 8.75 14.97 -18.65
C ALA A 122 10.16 15.58 -18.75
N ALA A 123 10.69 15.75 -19.97
CA ALA A 123 12.01 16.31 -20.17
C ALA A 123 12.04 17.82 -19.94
N LYS A 124 11.00 18.54 -20.39
CA LYS A 124 10.84 19.98 -20.12
C LYS A 124 10.59 20.25 -18.65
N ARG A 125 9.71 19.47 -18.01
CA ARG A 125 9.46 19.52 -16.57
C ARG A 125 10.76 19.33 -15.76
N ASP A 126 11.56 18.31 -16.07
CA ASP A 126 12.86 18.10 -15.41
C ASP A 126 13.82 19.28 -15.62
N ALA A 127 13.85 19.86 -16.82
CA ALA A 127 14.69 21.01 -17.11
C ALA A 127 14.30 22.25 -16.27
N GLU A 128 13.01 22.54 -16.15
CA GLU A 128 12.53 23.65 -15.33
C GLU A 128 12.72 23.39 -13.83
N LEU A 129 12.53 22.15 -13.36
CA LEU A 129 12.87 21.77 -11.99
C LEU A 129 14.37 21.94 -11.71
N ALA A 130 15.25 21.58 -12.65
CA ALA A 130 16.69 21.79 -12.49
C ALA A 130 17.04 23.29 -12.36
N ARG A 131 16.29 24.19 -13.01
CA ARG A 131 16.46 25.65 -12.86
C ARG A 131 15.94 26.16 -11.52
N ALA A 132 14.86 25.57 -11.00
CA ALA A 132 14.30 25.91 -9.70
C ALA A 132 15.18 25.45 -8.51
N GLU A 133 15.98 24.39 -8.70
CA GLU A 133 16.86 23.83 -7.65
C GLU A 133 17.84 24.86 -7.07
N ALA A 134 18.34 25.78 -7.90
CA ALA A 134 19.24 26.84 -7.44
C ALA A 134 18.59 27.82 -6.45
N CYS A 135 17.26 27.90 -6.42
CA CYS A 135 16.49 28.80 -5.59
C CYS A 135 15.98 28.17 -4.29
N GLU A 136 16.19 26.88 -4.10
CA GLU A 136 15.44 26.11 -3.11
C GLU A 136 15.62 26.63 -1.68
N THR A 137 14.55 26.51 -0.89
CA THR A 137 14.53 26.90 0.53
C THR A 137 14.71 25.70 1.46
N VAL A 138 14.50 24.49 0.94
CA VAL A 138 14.71 23.23 1.63
C VAL A 138 15.76 22.46 0.85
N PRO A 139 16.99 22.31 1.37
CA PRO A 139 18.08 21.64 0.67
C PRO A 139 17.70 20.24 0.19
N GLY A 140 17.90 19.98 -1.10
CA GLY A 140 17.64 18.69 -1.74
C GLY A 140 16.17 18.42 -2.09
N ALA A 141 15.24 19.31 -1.74
CA ALA A 141 13.81 19.10 -2.02
C ALA A 141 13.53 19.03 -3.53
N THR A 142 14.14 19.93 -4.31
CA THR A 142 13.96 19.95 -5.76
C THR A 142 14.62 18.73 -6.39
N ARG A 143 15.81 18.35 -5.91
CA ARG A 143 16.53 17.15 -6.36
C ARG A 143 15.72 15.87 -6.12
N ALA A 144 15.14 15.73 -4.94
CA ALA A 144 14.28 14.61 -4.58
C ALA A 144 12.98 14.59 -5.41
N LEU A 145 12.38 15.75 -5.67
CA LEU A 145 11.19 15.86 -6.53
C LEU A 145 11.50 15.50 -8.00
N ARG A 146 12.69 15.83 -8.50
CA ARG A 146 13.16 15.38 -9.82
C ARG A 146 13.27 13.87 -9.88
N ALA A 147 13.83 13.24 -8.84
CA ALA A 147 13.92 11.78 -8.75
C ALA A 147 12.54 11.11 -8.63
N GLU A 148 11.61 11.74 -7.93
CA GLU A 148 10.22 11.27 -7.78
C GLU A 148 9.46 11.21 -9.10
N LEU A 149 9.67 12.21 -9.96
CA LEU A 149 8.92 12.37 -11.21
C LEU A 149 9.61 11.71 -12.42
N ALA A 150 10.84 11.23 -12.25
CA ALA A 150 11.58 10.49 -13.25
C ALA A 150 11.20 9.00 -13.22
N PRO A 151 11.57 8.21 -14.25
CA PRO A 151 11.50 6.75 -14.17
C PRO A 151 12.26 6.24 -12.93
N ALA A 152 11.68 5.28 -12.21
CA ALA A 152 12.21 4.81 -10.93
C ALA A 152 13.67 4.34 -11.06
N GLU A 153 13.99 3.67 -12.17
CA GLU A 153 15.33 3.18 -12.51
C GLU A 153 16.39 4.27 -12.72
N CYS A 154 16.02 5.56 -12.72
CA CYS A 154 16.94 6.68 -12.83
C CYS A 154 17.19 7.41 -11.51
N GLY A 155 16.55 6.99 -10.40
CA GLY A 155 16.63 7.67 -9.11
C GLY A 155 18.06 7.88 -8.61
N ASP A 156 18.90 6.84 -8.63
CA ASP A 156 20.32 6.93 -8.22
C ASP A 156 21.12 7.86 -9.13
N ALA A 157 20.96 7.76 -10.44
CA ALA A 157 21.64 8.63 -11.39
C ALA A 157 21.34 10.13 -11.15
N ILE A 158 20.17 10.46 -10.62
CA ILE A 158 19.76 11.83 -10.29
C ILE A 158 20.35 12.29 -8.95
N VAL A 159 20.26 11.47 -7.90
CA VAL A 159 20.53 11.90 -6.52
C VAL A 159 21.95 11.64 -6.03
N GLU A 160 22.66 10.64 -6.56
CA GLU A 160 24.02 10.30 -6.09
C GLU A 160 25.03 11.45 -6.28
N PRO A 161 25.03 12.20 -7.41
CA PRO A 161 25.91 13.36 -7.55
C PRO A 161 25.68 14.44 -6.49
N TRP A 162 24.45 14.54 -5.99
CA TRP A 162 24.09 15.44 -4.89
C TRP A 162 24.59 14.91 -3.56
N LEU A 163 24.26 13.66 -3.22
CA LEU A 163 24.64 13.02 -1.95
C LEU A 163 26.16 12.93 -1.75
N THR A 164 26.92 12.87 -2.84
CA THR A 164 28.39 12.89 -2.80
C THR A 164 28.96 14.26 -2.42
N LYS A 165 28.27 15.35 -2.78
CA LYS A 165 28.76 16.73 -2.63
C LYS A 165 28.11 17.49 -1.47
N THR A 166 26.91 17.09 -1.09
CA THR A 166 26.04 17.85 -0.19
C THR A 166 25.49 16.92 0.89
N ALA A 167 25.89 17.17 2.14
CA ALA A 167 25.24 16.55 3.29
C ALA A 167 23.81 17.08 3.43
N THR A 168 22.83 16.18 3.42
CA THR A 168 21.41 16.53 3.58
C THR A 168 20.87 15.72 4.76
N PRO A 169 20.75 16.29 5.97
CA PRO A 169 20.23 15.59 7.14
C PRO A 169 18.70 15.46 7.12
N GLY A 170 18.14 14.83 8.15
CA GLY A 170 16.70 14.71 8.35
C GLY A 170 15.93 14.00 7.23
N ALA A 171 14.62 14.27 7.15
CA ALA A 171 13.69 13.55 6.27
C ALA A 171 14.06 13.62 4.79
N MET A 172 14.61 14.76 4.34
CA MET A 172 15.00 14.93 2.93
C MET A 172 16.25 14.09 2.58
N GLY A 173 17.20 13.97 3.51
CA GLY A 173 18.33 13.05 3.38
C GLY A 173 17.87 11.60 3.21
N HIS A 174 16.98 11.16 4.09
CA HIS A 174 16.38 9.81 4.01
C HIS A 174 15.66 9.60 2.67
N ALA A 175 14.91 10.59 2.18
CA ALA A 175 14.24 10.52 0.88
C ALA A 175 15.24 10.37 -0.28
N LEU A 176 16.29 11.21 -0.34
CA LEU A 176 17.32 11.14 -1.38
C LEU A 176 18.03 9.78 -1.39
N VAL A 177 18.43 9.27 -0.22
CA VAL A 177 19.04 7.93 -0.12
C VAL A 177 18.03 6.84 -0.52
N GLY A 178 16.76 7.00 -0.13
CA GLY A 178 15.67 6.12 -0.54
C GLY A 178 15.53 6.02 -2.07
N TYR A 179 15.60 7.15 -2.78
CA TYR A 179 15.58 7.18 -4.25
C TYR A 179 16.82 6.53 -4.88
N ALA A 180 18.01 6.69 -4.28
CA ALA A 180 19.21 6.02 -4.75
C ALA A 180 19.07 4.49 -4.65
N ILE A 181 18.57 4.00 -3.52
CA ILE A 181 18.31 2.57 -3.29
C ILE A 181 17.25 2.05 -4.25
N ALA A 182 16.13 2.77 -4.35
CA ALA A 182 15.03 2.45 -5.25
C ALA A 182 15.48 2.36 -6.72
N GLY A 183 16.31 3.29 -7.21
CA GLY A 183 16.81 3.23 -8.59
C GLY A 183 17.64 1.99 -8.88
N LYS A 184 18.51 1.58 -7.95
CA LYS A 184 19.29 0.34 -8.07
C LYS A 184 18.39 -0.90 -8.01
N LEU A 185 17.43 -0.94 -7.08
CA LEU A 185 16.47 -2.05 -6.93
C LEU A 185 15.52 -2.18 -8.12
N ALA A 186 15.07 -1.05 -8.68
CA ALA A 186 14.18 -0.99 -9.84
C ALA A 186 14.79 -1.66 -11.07
N ARG A 187 16.12 -1.75 -11.16
CA ARG A 187 16.82 -2.44 -12.26
C ARG A 187 17.12 -3.91 -11.96
N ALA A 188 17.11 -4.32 -10.69
CA ALA A 188 17.45 -5.68 -10.29
C ALA A 188 16.41 -6.70 -10.78
N GLY A 189 16.88 -7.89 -11.16
CA GLY A 189 16.05 -9.04 -11.51
C GLY A 189 15.43 -9.04 -12.91
N HIS A 190 15.78 -8.13 -13.82
CA HIS A 190 15.12 -8.01 -15.14
C HIS A 190 15.70 -8.85 -16.29
N LYS A 191 16.99 -9.19 -16.26
CA LYS A 191 17.70 -9.75 -17.42
C LYS A 191 18.39 -11.07 -17.05
N PRO A 192 17.65 -12.18 -16.96
CA PRO A 192 18.26 -13.48 -16.76
C PRO A 192 19.14 -13.83 -17.96
N PRO A 193 20.20 -14.64 -17.77
CA PRO A 193 20.88 -15.24 -18.89
C PRO A 193 19.87 -16.06 -19.72
N LYS A 194 20.11 -16.19 -21.02
CA LYS A 194 19.26 -16.99 -21.91
C LYS A 194 19.92 -18.34 -22.17
N LEU A 195 19.13 -19.40 -22.17
CA LEU A 195 19.57 -20.70 -22.64
C LEU A 195 19.84 -20.63 -24.15
N THR A 196 21.06 -20.92 -24.57
CA THR A 196 21.46 -20.97 -25.99
C THR A 196 21.77 -22.41 -26.39
N GLY A 197 21.34 -22.85 -27.58
CA GLY A 197 21.63 -24.19 -28.11
C GLY A 197 20.48 -25.19 -27.97
N LYS A 198 20.80 -26.48 -27.99
CA LYS A 198 19.79 -27.56 -27.88
C LYS A 198 19.16 -27.55 -26.49
N LYS A 199 17.83 -27.63 -26.41
CA LYS A 199 17.07 -27.64 -25.15
C LYS A 199 16.96 -29.04 -24.53
N ASP A 200 18.00 -29.86 -24.62
CA ASP A 200 18.01 -31.19 -24.00
C ASP A 200 18.23 -31.11 -22.48
N LYS A 201 17.85 -32.17 -21.76
CA LYS A 201 17.90 -32.24 -20.29
C LYS A 201 19.29 -31.91 -19.72
N ALA A 202 20.38 -32.39 -20.33
CA ALA A 202 21.73 -32.17 -19.82
C ALA A 202 22.15 -30.70 -20.01
N THR A 203 21.84 -30.11 -21.16
CA THR A 203 22.11 -28.70 -21.44
C THR A 203 21.32 -27.77 -20.52
N VAL A 204 20.05 -28.09 -20.25
CA VAL A 204 19.19 -27.34 -19.31
C VAL A 204 19.74 -27.42 -17.89
N LEU A 205 20.08 -28.60 -17.39
CA LEU A 205 20.66 -28.75 -16.04
C LEU A 205 21.98 -27.99 -15.89
N LYS A 206 22.85 -28.02 -16.90
CA LYS A 206 24.11 -27.26 -16.91
C LYS A 206 23.87 -25.75 -16.90
N PHE A 207 22.86 -25.27 -17.63
CA PHE A 207 22.48 -23.86 -17.64
C PHE A 207 21.92 -23.41 -16.30
N VAL A 208 21.00 -24.19 -15.73
CA VAL A 208 20.38 -23.92 -14.43
C VAL A 208 21.41 -23.89 -13.31
N GLY A 209 22.27 -24.91 -13.23
CA GLY A 209 23.32 -25.00 -12.22
C GLY A 209 24.53 -24.08 -12.45
N GLY A 210 24.61 -23.40 -13.60
CA GLY A 210 25.73 -22.55 -13.98
C GLY A 210 25.31 -21.08 -14.13
N PRO A 211 25.19 -20.55 -15.36
CA PRO A 211 24.89 -19.13 -15.60
C PRO A 211 23.65 -18.62 -14.87
N PHE A 212 22.56 -19.40 -14.84
CA PHE A 212 21.31 -18.98 -14.23
C PHE A 212 21.40 -18.91 -12.71
N ALA A 213 21.95 -19.93 -12.04
CA ALA A 213 22.20 -19.91 -10.60
C ALA A 213 23.15 -18.78 -10.18
N ALA A 214 24.20 -18.52 -10.97
CA ALA A 214 25.12 -17.42 -10.72
C ALA A 214 24.42 -16.06 -10.82
N TRP A 215 23.60 -15.86 -11.85
CA TRP A 215 22.78 -14.65 -12.00
C TRP A 215 21.78 -14.49 -10.84
N MET A 216 21.01 -15.53 -10.51
CA MET A 216 20.07 -15.53 -9.39
C MET A 216 20.75 -15.13 -8.08
N THR A 217 21.93 -15.68 -7.81
CA THR A 217 22.71 -15.39 -6.60
C THR A 217 23.23 -13.95 -6.58
N ALA A 218 23.68 -13.44 -7.73
CA ALA A 218 24.17 -12.07 -7.84
C ALA A 218 23.05 -11.04 -7.62
N GLU A 219 21.91 -11.20 -8.30
CA GLU A 219 20.74 -10.32 -8.15
C GLU A 219 20.17 -10.39 -6.73
N ALA A 220 20.03 -11.59 -6.18
CA ALA A 220 19.64 -11.82 -4.80
C ALA A 220 20.49 -11.06 -3.78
N THR A 221 21.82 -11.18 -3.92
CA THR A 221 22.78 -10.56 -3.00
C THR A 221 22.72 -9.04 -3.12
N ALA A 222 22.55 -8.52 -4.34
CA ALA A 222 22.38 -7.08 -4.56
C ALA A 222 21.11 -6.57 -3.89
N ILE A 223 19.97 -7.24 -4.09
CA ILE A 223 18.69 -6.88 -3.47
C ILE A 223 18.81 -6.91 -1.94
N GLU A 224 19.40 -7.96 -1.37
CA GLU A 224 19.56 -8.09 0.08
C GLU A 224 20.42 -6.97 0.68
N ARG A 225 21.56 -6.65 0.07
CA ARG A 225 22.44 -5.56 0.53
C ARG A 225 21.75 -4.21 0.47
N LEU A 226 21.09 -3.90 -0.65
CA LEU A 226 20.35 -2.65 -0.84
C LEU A 226 19.18 -2.54 0.15
N SER A 227 18.43 -3.63 0.35
CA SER A 227 17.32 -3.70 1.30
C SER A 227 17.79 -3.50 2.75
N LYS A 228 18.94 -4.09 3.13
CA LYS A 228 19.52 -3.91 4.46
C LYS A 228 19.86 -2.44 4.76
N VAL A 229 20.44 -1.72 3.79
CA VAL A 229 20.68 -0.28 3.94
C VAL A 229 19.36 0.48 3.99
N GLY A 230 18.42 0.16 3.10
CA GLY A 230 17.09 0.77 3.04
C GLY A 230 16.30 0.65 4.34
N ALA A 231 16.40 -0.50 5.02
CA ALA A 231 15.76 -0.75 6.32
C ALA A 231 16.26 0.17 7.45
N ARG A 232 17.43 0.80 7.29
CA ARG A 232 17.96 1.79 8.24
C ARG A 232 17.35 3.17 8.06
N LEU A 233 16.70 3.43 6.92
CA LEU A 233 16.04 4.71 6.65
C LEU A 233 14.80 4.90 7.54
N ARG A 234 14.24 6.10 7.50
CA ARG A 234 12.98 6.44 8.18
C ARG A 234 12.01 7.15 7.26
N GLY A 235 10.74 7.16 7.68
CA GLY A 235 9.66 7.88 7.02
C GLY A 235 9.54 7.56 5.54
N PHE A 236 9.40 8.60 4.74
CA PHE A 236 9.24 8.49 3.30
C PHE A 236 10.38 7.74 2.59
N GLY A 237 11.65 7.98 2.98
CA GLY A 237 12.81 7.30 2.39
C GLY A 237 12.79 5.78 2.60
N LEU A 238 12.40 5.33 3.79
CA LEU A 238 12.15 3.92 4.08
C LEU A 238 11.03 3.37 3.19
N GLY A 239 9.93 4.10 3.07
CA GLY A 239 8.79 3.73 2.24
C GLY A 239 9.19 3.45 0.79
N VAL A 240 9.91 4.39 0.17
CA VAL A 240 10.40 4.28 -1.20
C VAL A 240 11.34 3.08 -1.39
N ALA A 241 12.34 2.94 -0.52
CA ALA A 241 13.32 1.86 -0.61
C ALA A 241 12.70 0.47 -0.37
N ALA A 242 11.84 0.34 0.63
CA ALA A 242 11.26 -0.95 1.04
C ALA A 242 10.21 -1.46 0.04
N VAL A 243 9.40 -0.57 -0.56
CA VAL A 243 8.49 -0.96 -1.65
C VAL A 243 9.29 -1.50 -2.83
N GLU A 244 10.31 -0.77 -3.30
CA GLU A 244 11.11 -1.23 -4.45
C GLU A 244 11.93 -2.49 -4.13
N ALA A 245 12.33 -2.71 -2.86
CA ALA A 245 12.96 -3.97 -2.45
C ALA A 245 11.97 -5.13 -2.55
N GLY A 246 10.73 -4.91 -2.10
CA GLY A 246 9.65 -5.88 -2.25
C GLY A 246 9.34 -6.20 -3.71
N LEU A 247 9.25 -5.18 -4.57
CA LEU A 247 9.06 -5.36 -6.01
C LEU A 247 10.23 -6.12 -6.66
N ALA A 248 11.47 -5.84 -6.26
CA ALA A 248 12.65 -6.48 -6.83
C ALA A 248 12.74 -7.98 -6.50
N ASP A 249 12.53 -8.38 -5.25
CA ASP A 249 12.54 -9.81 -4.86
C ASP A 249 11.46 -10.60 -5.63
N MET A 250 10.30 -9.98 -5.83
CA MET A 250 9.15 -10.63 -6.46
C MET A 250 9.26 -10.67 -7.98
N ARG A 251 9.81 -9.62 -8.60
CA ARG A 251 10.22 -9.63 -10.00
C ARG A 251 11.24 -10.72 -10.25
N LEU A 252 12.20 -10.92 -9.34
CA LEU A 252 13.17 -12.03 -9.45
C LEU A 252 12.47 -13.40 -9.41
N VAL A 253 11.44 -13.57 -8.57
CA VAL A 253 10.61 -14.79 -8.54
C VAL A 253 9.86 -15.00 -9.85
N GLU A 254 9.22 -13.97 -10.40
CA GLU A 254 8.48 -14.05 -11.66
C GLU A 254 9.40 -14.39 -12.84
N VAL A 255 10.51 -13.66 -12.97
CA VAL A 255 11.50 -13.88 -14.03
C VAL A 255 12.14 -15.27 -13.92
N ALA A 256 12.36 -15.77 -12.70
CA ALA A 256 12.87 -17.12 -12.51
C ALA A 256 11.88 -18.21 -12.93
N ARG A 257 10.58 -17.98 -12.73
CA ARG A 257 9.51 -18.88 -13.21
C ARG A 257 9.43 -18.88 -14.73
N GLU A 258 9.61 -17.73 -15.38
CA GLU A 258 9.52 -17.60 -16.85
C GLU A 258 10.79 -18.07 -17.58
N GLY A 259 11.97 -17.90 -16.99
CA GLY A 259 13.25 -17.98 -17.71
C GLY A 259 13.81 -19.36 -18.04
N VAL A 260 13.25 -20.46 -17.53
CA VAL A 260 13.97 -21.75 -17.46
C VAL A 260 13.28 -22.93 -18.16
N ILE A 261 12.06 -22.79 -18.67
CA ILE A 261 11.30 -23.96 -19.16
C ILE A 261 11.53 -24.20 -20.67
N PRO A 262 12.06 -25.36 -21.07
CA PRO A 262 11.99 -25.80 -22.45
C PRO A 262 10.56 -26.11 -22.87
N GLU A 263 10.09 -25.51 -23.96
CA GLU A 263 8.77 -25.80 -24.56
C GLU A 263 8.61 -27.29 -24.94
N ASP A 264 9.71 -28.01 -25.13
CA ASP A 264 9.74 -29.41 -25.56
C ASP A 264 9.60 -30.43 -24.39
N TRP A 265 9.43 -29.99 -23.15
CA TRP A 265 9.15 -30.90 -22.02
C TRP A 265 7.72 -31.44 -22.10
N LYS A 266 7.54 -32.56 -22.81
CA LYS A 266 6.25 -33.26 -22.98
C LYS A 266 5.80 -34.06 -21.76
N ASP A 267 6.67 -34.25 -20.76
CA ASP A 267 6.38 -34.99 -19.55
C ASP A 267 5.80 -34.05 -18.47
N GLU A 268 4.48 -34.15 -18.26
CA GLU A 268 3.75 -33.33 -17.28
C GLU A 268 4.12 -33.65 -15.83
N GLU A 269 4.61 -34.86 -15.52
CA GLU A 269 5.08 -35.23 -14.19
C GLU A 269 6.39 -34.51 -13.86
N ILE A 270 7.35 -34.51 -14.80
CA ILE A 270 8.63 -33.78 -14.65
C ILE A 270 8.38 -32.29 -14.48
N LYS A 271 7.47 -31.73 -15.28
CA LYS A 271 7.08 -30.33 -15.20
C LYS A 271 6.47 -29.99 -13.84
N THR A 272 5.58 -30.84 -13.32
CA THR A 272 4.97 -30.67 -11.99
C THR A 272 6.01 -30.72 -10.87
N VAL A 273 6.89 -31.71 -10.87
CA VAL A 273 7.98 -31.84 -9.87
C VAL A 273 8.94 -30.65 -9.94
N TYR A 274 9.29 -30.20 -11.16
CA TYR A 274 10.14 -29.03 -11.35
C TYR A 274 9.51 -27.76 -10.78
N TYR A 275 8.24 -27.48 -11.10
CA TYR A 275 7.56 -26.30 -10.56
C TYR A 275 7.40 -26.37 -9.04
N ALA A 276 7.10 -27.53 -8.47
CA ALA A 276 7.03 -27.70 -7.03
C ALA A 276 8.38 -27.38 -6.36
N ALA A 277 9.49 -27.90 -6.89
CA ALA A 277 10.83 -27.63 -6.38
C ALA A 277 11.25 -26.15 -6.57
N LEU A 278 10.94 -25.57 -7.73
CA LEU A 278 11.20 -24.16 -8.01
C LEU A 278 10.42 -23.25 -7.06
N ASP A 279 9.15 -23.54 -6.84
CA ASP A 279 8.32 -22.77 -5.91
C ASP A 279 8.80 -22.89 -4.47
N GLN A 280 9.19 -24.09 -4.03
CA GLN A 280 9.80 -24.30 -2.71
C GLN A 280 11.09 -23.47 -2.54
N ALA A 281 11.93 -23.41 -3.59
CA ALA A 281 13.16 -22.62 -3.56
C ALA A 281 12.92 -21.10 -3.59
N LEU A 282 11.85 -20.66 -4.25
CA LEU A 282 11.49 -19.24 -4.40
C LEU A 282 10.64 -18.72 -3.23
N GLU A 283 10.03 -19.58 -2.42
CA GLU A 283 9.13 -19.18 -1.34
C GLU A 283 9.77 -18.24 -0.31
N PRO A 284 11.03 -18.44 0.14
CA PRO A 284 11.68 -17.48 1.05
C PRO A 284 11.78 -16.06 0.46
N ARG A 285 11.91 -15.94 -0.87
CA ARG A 285 11.91 -14.64 -1.55
C ARG A 285 10.52 -14.04 -1.63
N LYS A 286 9.48 -14.85 -1.86
CA LYS A 286 8.10 -14.36 -1.79
C LYS A 286 7.76 -13.82 -0.41
N VAL A 287 8.15 -14.52 0.65
CA VAL A 287 7.91 -14.05 2.02
C VAL A 287 8.69 -12.75 2.30
N ARG A 288 9.96 -12.67 1.88
CA ARG A 288 10.80 -11.48 2.04
C ARG A 288 10.25 -10.29 1.27
N GLY A 289 9.95 -10.47 -0.01
CA GLY A 289 9.39 -9.44 -0.87
C GLY A 289 8.06 -8.89 -0.37
N ARG A 290 7.19 -9.78 0.16
CA ARG A 290 5.91 -9.40 0.77
C ARG A 290 6.16 -8.54 1.99
N SER A 291 7.05 -8.99 2.87
CA SER A 291 7.35 -8.29 4.13
C SER A 291 7.97 -6.91 3.87
N ALA A 292 8.89 -6.80 2.91
CA ALA A 292 9.49 -5.54 2.51
C ALA A 292 8.44 -4.59 1.89
N ALA A 293 7.60 -5.08 0.97
CA ALA A 293 6.52 -4.29 0.39
C ALA A 293 5.56 -3.78 1.47
N LEU A 294 5.11 -4.64 2.40
CA LEU A 294 4.21 -4.26 3.49
C LEU A 294 4.84 -3.24 4.44
N ALA A 295 6.14 -3.38 4.76
CA ALA A 295 6.88 -2.40 5.55
C ALA A 295 6.94 -1.04 4.83
N GLY A 296 7.19 -1.05 3.52
CA GLY A 296 7.20 0.15 2.70
C GLY A 296 5.83 0.83 2.61
N LEU A 297 4.76 0.07 2.39
CA LEU A 297 3.38 0.56 2.41
C LEU A 297 3.03 1.20 3.76
N THR A 298 3.46 0.58 4.86
CA THR A 298 3.25 1.11 6.22
C THR A 298 3.98 2.45 6.41
N ALA A 299 5.23 2.55 5.95
CA ALA A 299 6.01 3.77 6.03
C ALA A 299 5.43 4.91 5.17
N LEU A 300 5.02 4.63 3.93
CA LEU A 300 4.35 5.62 3.06
C LEU A 300 3.01 6.07 3.64
N ALA A 301 2.26 5.16 4.27
CA ALA A 301 1.01 5.51 4.91
C ALA A 301 1.20 6.39 6.16
N ALA A 302 2.26 6.17 6.94
CA ALA A 302 2.63 7.07 8.04
C ALA A 302 3.00 8.49 7.57
N GLU A 303 3.42 8.63 6.32
CA GLU A 303 3.65 9.91 5.63
C GLU A 303 2.37 10.51 4.99
N GLY A 304 1.23 9.82 5.15
CA GLY A 304 -0.05 10.26 4.60
C GLY A 304 -0.20 10.04 3.10
N VAL A 305 0.65 9.25 2.47
CA VAL A 305 0.61 9.04 1.01
C VAL A 305 -0.55 8.11 0.64
N THR A 306 -1.48 8.60 -0.18
CA THR A 306 -2.58 7.77 -0.73
C THR A 306 -2.53 7.65 -2.24
N VAL A 307 -1.89 8.60 -2.94
CA VAL A 307 -1.79 8.63 -4.40
C VAL A 307 -0.32 8.58 -4.82
N ASP A 308 0.12 7.39 -5.25
CA ASP A 308 1.49 7.13 -5.68
C ASP A 308 1.56 5.83 -6.52
N ALA A 309 2.25 5.88 -7.66
CA ALA A 309 2.38 4.74 -8.56
C ALA A 309 3.08 3.52 -7.90
N ARG A 310 3.92 3.75 -6.88
CA ARG A 310 4.55 2.68 -6.09
C ARG A 310 3.53 1.90 -5.28
N LEU A 311 2.54 2.58 -4.69
CA LEU A 311 1.45 1.93 -3.96
C LEU A 311 0.67 1.03 -4.92
N ASP A 312 0.34 1.54 -6.11
CA ASP A 312 -0.39 0.79 -7.14
C ASP A 312 0.36 -0.45 -7.59
N ARG A 313 1.67 -0.34 -7.88
CA ARG A 313 2.52 -1.48 -8.25
C ARG A 313 2.61 -2.50 -7.12
N ALA A 314 2.84 -2.06 -5.89
CA ALA A 314 2.96 -2.94 -4.73
C ALA A 314 1.67 -3.72 -4.48
N HIS A 315 0.53 -3.04 -4.55
CA HIS A 315 -0.78 -3.67 -4.37
C HIS A 315 -1.12 -4.66 -5.49
N ALA A 316 -0.91 -4.26 -6.76
CA ALA A 316 -1.14 -5.14 -7.91
C ALA A 316 -0.30 -6.43 -7.80
N LEU A 317 0.97 -6.28 -7.41
CA LEU A 317 1.87 -7.40 -7.23
C LEU A 317 1.45 -8.30 -6.04
N LEU A 318 1.18 -7.72 -4.87
CA LEU A 318 0.72 -8.46 -3.69
C LEU A 318 -0.59 -9.21 -3.98
N GLY A 319 -1.53 -8.57 -4.68
CA GLY A 319 -2.78 -9.19 -5.12
C GLY A 319 -2.56 -10.35 -6.10
N LYS A 320 -1.61 -10.22 -7.03
CA LYS A 320 -1.25 -11.27 -8.00
C LYS A 320 -0.67 -12.51 -7.32
N MET A 321 0.25 -12.35 -6.37
CA MET A 321 1.02 -13.49 -5.84
C MET A 321 0.39 -14.21 -4.66
N PHE A 322 -0.49 -13.56 -3.90
CA PHE A 322 -1.12 -14.15 -2.72
C PHE A 322 -2.60 -14.46 -2.92
N ALA A 323 -2.99 -14.73 -4.18
CA ALA A 323 -4.29 -15.28 -4.58
C ALA A 323 -5.51 -14.59 -3.95
N GLY A 324 -5.48 -13.25 -3.90
CA GLY A 324 -6.61 -12.49 -3.38
C GLY A 324 -6.37 -10.99 -3.48
N ARG A 325 -7.33 -10.26 -4.06
CA ARG A 325 -7.38 -8.80 -4.03
C ARG A 325 -7.73 -8.24 -2.64
N ARG A 326 -7.43 -8.98 -1.55
CA ARG A 326 -7.74 -8.53 -0.19
C ARG A 326 -7.03 -7.21 0.12
N ILE A 327 -5.78 -7.05 -0.32
CA ILE A 327 -5.03 -5.81 -0.14
C ILE A 327 -5.71 -4.58 -0.75
N ASP A 328 -6.45 -4.74 -1.84
CA ASP A 328 -7.19 -3.65 -2.50
C ASP A 328 -8.68 -3.65 -2.19
N ALA A 329 -9.19 -4.59 -1.38
CA ALA A 329 -10.64 -4.80 -1.25
C ALA A 329 -11.33 -3.53 -0.77
N LEU A 330 -10.81 -2.87 0.28
CA LEU A 330 -11.44 -1.66 0.80
C LEU A 330 -11.48 -0.52 -0.22
N THR A 331 -10.56 -0.45 -1.19
CA THR A 331 -10.57 0.60 -2.22
C THR A 331 -11.78 0.54 -3.16
N GLN A 332 -12.58 -0.53 -3.10
CA GLN A 332 -13.84 -0.66 -3.83
C GLN A 332 -15.02 0.07 -3.16
N LEU A 333 -14.92 0.39 -1.87
CA LEU A 333 -15.96 1.14 -1.16
C LEU A 333 -16.11 2.53 -1.79
N LEU A 334 -17.35 3.00 -1.81
CA LEU A 334 -17.71 4.30 -2.36
C LEU A 334 -17.54 5.36 -1.28
N LEU A 335 -16.82 6.42 -1.62
CA LEU A 335 -16.67 7.62 -0.80
C LEU A 335 -17.45 8.77 -1.43
N PRO A 336 -17.90 9.77 -0.64
CA PRO A 336 -18.45 10.98 -1.21
C PRO A 336 -17.51 11.55 -2.28
N PRO A 337 -18.05 12.07 -3.40
CA PRO A 337 -17.23 12.73 -4.40
C PRO A 337 -16.47 13.89 -3.76
N VAL A 338 -15.22 14.10 -4.18
CA VAL A 338 -14.47 15.29 -3.75
C VAL A 338 -15.20 16.49 -4.34
N THR A 339 -15.72 17.37 -3.49
CA THR A 339 -16.27 18.64 -3.96
C THR A 339 -15.17 19.39 -4.71
N ALA A 340 -15.44 19.74 -5.97
CA ALA A 340 -14.48 20.47 -6.78
C ALA A 340 -14.12 21.77 -6.03
N SER A 341 -12.83 21.90 -5.71
CA SER A 341 -12.33 23.18 -5.22
C SER A 341 -12.39 24.20 -6.37
N PRO A 342 -12.61 25.50 -6.09
CA PRO A 342 -12.61 26.56 -7.10
C PRO A 342 -11.30 26.60 -7.91
N ALA A 343 -11.10 27.53 -8.84
CA ALA A 343 -9.76 27.71 -9.41
C ALA A 343 -8.77 28.15 -8.31
N ALA A 344 -7.51 27.72 -8.39
CA ALA A 344 -6.52 28.13 -7.41
C ALA A 344 -6.28 29.65 -7.52
N GLY A 345 -6.40 30.37 -6.42
CA GLY A 345 -6.18 31.81 -6.36
C GLY A 345 -4.70 32.18 -6.24
N THR A 346 -3.85 31.23 -5.79
CA THR A 346 -2.42 31.45 -5.60
C THR A 346 -1.56 30.28 -6.12
N PRO A 347 -0.27 30.50 -6.44
CA PRO A 347 0.66 29.42 -6.77
C PRO A 347 0.78 28.35 -5.68
N THR A 348 0.66 28.77 -4.41
CA THR A 348 0.72 27.88 -3.25
C THR A 348 -0.46 26.91 -3.21
N GLU A 349 -1.68 27.42 -3.42
CA GLU A 349 -2.89 26.58 -3.52
C GLU A 349 -2.78 25.62 -4.72
N ALA A 350 -2.31 26.11 -5.86
CA ALA A 350 -2.14 25.28 -7.05
C ALA A 350 -1.11 24.15 -6.85
N LEU A 351 0.02 24.46 -6.18
CA LEU A 351 1.01 23.47 -5.78
C LEU A 351 0.48 22.44 -4.79
N ALA A 352 -0.33 22.86 -3.81
CA ALA A 352 -0.90 21.95 -2.82
C ALA A 352 -1.71 20.81 -3.47
N GLY A 353 -2.41 21.08 -4.58
CA GLY A 353 -3.14 20.06 -5.34
C GLY A 353 -2.30 19.21 -6.29
N THR A 354 -1.02 19.55 -6.48
CA THR A 354 -0.16 18.94 -7.52
C THR A 354 1.01 18.16 -6.91
N LEU A 355 1.61 18.67 -5.83
CA LEU A 355 2.75 18.05 -5.16
C LEU A 355 2.37 16.69 -4.54
N PRO A 356 3.24 15.67 -4.62
CA PRO A 356 3.07 14.47 -3.80
C PRO A 356 3.06 14.83 -2.30
N THR A 357 2.32 14.08 -1.49
CA THR A 357 2.01 14.42 -0.08
C THR A 357 3.25 14.78 0.74
N PHE A 358 4.33 14.00 0.62
CA PHE A 358 5.59 14.26 1.32
C PHE A 358 6.19 15.64 0.96
N PHE A 359 6.17 16.02 -0.31
CA PHE A 359 6.69 17.31 -0.77
C PHE A 359 5.75 18.47 -0.45
N ALA A 360 4.43 18.24 -0.48
CA ALA A 360 3.46 19.23 -0.01
C ALA A 360 3.70 19.55 1.48
N ASP A 361 3.98 18.54 2.30
CA ASP A 361 4.34 18.73 3.71
C ASP A 361 5.66 19.49 3.85
N ALA A 362 6.72 19.02 3.21
CA ALA A 362 8.05 19.63 3.32
C ALA A 362 8.11 21.08 2.80
N LEU A 363 7.35 21.40 1.75
CA LEU A 363 7.42 22.70 1.11
C LEU A 363 6.32 23.66 1.56
N LEU A 364 5.15 23.18 1.95
CA LEU A 364 3.95 24.00 2.16
C LEU A 364 3.33 23.87 3.57
N ALA A 365 3.97 23.21 4.55
CA ALA A 365 3.42 22.97 5.89
C ALA A 365 2.65 24.16 6.49
N ASP A 366 3.26 25.35 6.55
CA ASP A 366 2.61 26.54 7.10
C ASP A 366 1.34 26.89 6.31
N ALA A 367 1.42 26.96 4.98
CA ALA A 367 0.29 27.28 4.13
C ALA A 367 -0.85 26.26 4.26
N LEU A 368 -0.53 24.97 4.43
CA LEU A 368 -1.51 23.92 4.65
C LEU A 368 -2.27 24.11 5.96
N THR A 369 -1.63 24.65 7.01
CA THR A 369 -2.31 24.87 8.30
C THR A 369 -3.05 26.21 8.39
N GLN A 370 -2.73 27.17 7.52
CA GLN A 370 -3.29 28.51 7.54
C GLN A 370 -4.38 28.72 6.47
N SER A 371 -4.30 28.05 5.32
CA SER A 371 -5.26 28.20 4.21
C SER A 371 -6.15 26.96 4.08
N PRO A 372 -7.47 27.07 4.38
CA PRO A 372 -8.44 26.00 4.14
C PRO A 372 -8.43 25.50 2.69
N GLU A 373 -8.21 26.39 1.72
CA GLU A 373 -8.18 26.04 0.31
C GLU A 373 -6.93 25.24 -0.06
N ALA A 374 -5.74 25.64 0.41
CA ALA A 374 -4.52 24.86 0.22
C ALA A 374 -4.63 23.49 0.91
N ALA A 375 -5.19 23.44 2.12
CA ALA A 375 -5.44 22.20 2.84
C ALA A 375 -6.34 21.24 2.05
N ARG A 376 -7.52 21.70 1.62
CA ARG A 376 -8.47 20.86 0.85
C ARG A 376 -7.85 20.28 -0.41
N ARG A 377 -7.03 21.07 -1.13
CA ARG A 377 -6.31 20.59 -2.33
C ARG A 377 -5.29 19.52 -2.01
N ALA A 378 -4.45 19.72 -0.99
CA ALA A 378 -3.50 18.70 -0.56
C ALA A 378 -4.19 17.41 -0.11
N LEU A 379 -5.36 17.54 0.55
CA LEU A 379 -6.16 16.41 1.02
C LEU A 379 -6.72 15.52 -0.10
N THR A 380 -6.75 16.01 -1.34
CA THR A 380 -7.09 15.17 -2.51
C THR A 380 -5.99 14.16 -2.86
N ARG A 381 -4.76 14.38 -2.40
CA ARG A 381 -3.59 13.54 -2.71
C ARG A 381 -3.10 12.69 -1.53
N GLY A 382 -3.53 13.02 -0.32
CA GLY A 382 -3.13 12.32 0.91
C GLY A 382 -3.45 13.10 2.17
N ALA A 383 -2.88 12.71 3.30
CA ALA A 383 -3.03 13.41 4.58
C ALA A 383 -1.67 13.91 5.10
N PRO A 384 -1.19 15.09 4.63
CA PRO A 384 0.08 15.67 5.07
C PRO A 384 0.24 15.70 6.60
N ALA A 385 1.47 15.51 7.08
CA ALA A 385 1.78 15.42 8.50
C ALA A 385 1.43 16.70 9.27
N ALA A 386 1.65 17.87 8.65
CA ALA A 386 1.27 19.17 9.18
C ALA A 386 -0.24 19.24 9.46
N LEU A 387 -1.07 18.70 8.56
CA LEU A 387 -2.52 18.63 8.75
C LEU A 387 -2.89 17.60 9.82
N VAL A 388 -2.26 16.43 9.85
CA VAL A 388 -2.48 15.44 10.91
C VAL A 388 -2.18 16.04 12.29
N SER A 389 -1.06 16.75 12.43
CA SER A 389 -0.71 17.43 13.69
C SER A 389 -1.69 18.55 14.04
N ALA A 390 -2.08 19.37 13.05
CA ALA A 390 -3.03 20.46 13.24
C ALA A 390 -4.39 19.97 13.75
N PHE A 391 -4.97 18.94 13.11
CA PHE A 391 -6.24 18.34 13.54
C PHE A 391 -6.12 17.60 14.88
N GLY A 392 -4.96 16.99 15.18
CA GLY A 392 -4.71 16.37 16.48
C GLY A 392 -4.68 17.37 17.65
N LYS A 393 -4.20 18.60 17.42
CA LYS A 393 -4.15 19.67 18.42
C LYS A 393 -5.44 20.50 18.49
N GLY A 394 -6.13 20.68 17.36
CA GLY A 394 -7.39 21.42 17.28
C GLY A 394 -7.26 22.94 17.13
N ASP A 395 -6.05 23.50 17.20
CA ASP A 395 -5.86 24.96 17.34
C ASP A 395 -5.70 25.74 16.02
N ALA A 396 -5.44 25.05 14.90
CA ALA A 396 -5.16 25.71 13.63
C ALA A 396 -6.44 26.24 12.94
N PRO A 397 -6.37 27.34 12.16
CA PRO A 397 -7.55 27.88 11.46
C PRO A 397 -8.30 26.84 10.60
N VAL A 398 -7.57 25.92 9.96
CA VAL A 398 -8.14 24.86 9.12
C VAL A 398 -8.99 23.84 9.87
N THR A 399 -8.81 23.67 11.18
CA THR A 399 -9.62 22.72 11.97
C THR A 399 -11.01 23.26 12.26
N LYS A 400 -11.19 24.58 12.18
CA LYS A 400 -12.46 25.28 12.44
C LYS A 400 -13.34 25.37 11.19
N ASP A 401 -12.78 25.13 10.00
CA ASP A 401 -13.52 25.09 8.74
C ASP A 401 -14.16 23.71 8.52
N GLY A 402 -15.49 23.64 8.60
CA GLY A 402 -16.22 22.37 8.49
C GLY A 402 -15.98 21.63 7.16
N THR A 403 -15.82 22.35 6.05
CA THR A 403 -15.52 21.75 4.73
C THR A 403 -14.14 21.10 4.72
N THR A 404 -13.14 21.76 5.31
CA THR A 404 -11.78 21.22 5.45
C THR A 404 -11.74 20.05 6.42
N ALA A 405 -12.51 20.09 7.51
CA ALA A 405 -12.65 18.96 8.44
C ALA A 405 -13.23 17.71 7.73
N ILE A 406 -14.26 17.88 6.90
CA ILE A 406 -14.83 16.77 6.11
C ILE A 406 -13.82 16.26 5.09
N ALA A 407 -13.10 17.16 4.39
CA ALA A 407 -12.04 16.76 3.46
C ALA A 407 -10.93 15.97 4.17
N TYR A 408 -10.56 16.37 5.39
CA TYR A 408 -9.58 15.67 6.21
C TYR A 408 -10.08 14.29 6.65
N ALA A 409 -11.31 14.19 7.16
CA ALA A 409 -11.93 12.92 7.53
C ALA A 409 -11.97 11.96 6.34
N ARG A 410 -12.34 12.46 5.15
CA ARG A 410 -12.33 11.68 3.90
C ARG A 410 -10.93 11.24 3.50
N ALA A 411 -9.92 12.12 3.61
CA ALA A 411 -8.53 11.78 3.31
C ALA A 411 -7.98 10.71 4.25
N ARG A 412 -8.29 10.79 5.56
CA ARG A 412 -7.98 9.76 6.55
C ARG A 412 -8.67 8.44 6.21
N LEU A 413 -9.97 8.46 5.91
CA LEU A 413 -10.69 7.26 5.51
C LEU A 413 -10.06 6.60 4.26
N ALA A 414 -9.72 7.39 3.24
CA ALA A 414 -9.05 6.89 2.04
C ALA A 414 -7.66 6.30 2.35
N LEU A 415 -6.91 6.94 3.25
CA LEU A 415 -5.60 6.43 3.72
C LEU A 415 -5.76 5.09 4.45
N GLY A 416 -6.74 4.98 5.35
CA GLY A 416 -7.07 3.73 6.03
C GLY A 416 -7.50 2.64 5.06
N MET A 417 -8.33 2.95 4.06
CA MET A 417 -8.77 1.98 3.04
C MET A 417 -7.60 1.50 2.16
N ARG A 418 -6.65 2.40 1.84
CA ARG A 418 -5.48 2.06 1.04
C ARG A 418 -4.47 1.24 1.84
N SER A 419 -4.23 1.58 3.10
CA SER A 419 -3.15 0.98 3.90
C SER A 419 -3.61 -0.01 4.97
N TRP A 420 -4.92 -0.23 5.07
CA TRP A 420 -5.56 -1.03 6.12
C TRP A 420 -5.23 -0.56 7.53
N ARG A 421 -5.05 0.75 7.73
CA ARG A 421 -4.66 1.33 9.01
C ARG A 421 -5.88 1.69 9.84
N GLY A 422 -6.12 0.94 10.90
CA GLY A 422 -7.25 1.15 11.80
C GLY A 422 -7.30 2.55 12.44
N VAL A 423 -6.13 3.10 12.79
CA VAL A 423 -6.02 4.47 13.33
C VAL A 423 -6.59 5.54 12.39
N ASP A 424 -6.53 5.32 11.08
CA ASP A 424 -7.06 6.26 10.10
C ASP A 424 -8.60 6.25 10.08
N PHE A 425 -9.24 5.10 10.29
CA PHE A 425 -10.70 4.99 10.43
C PHE A 425 -11.19 5.68 11.70
N ASP A 426 -10.50 5.43 12.80
CA ASP A 426 -10.77 6.01 14.11
C ASP A 426 -10.70 7.55 14.09
N GLN A 427 -9.66 8.11 13.46
CA GLN A 427 -9.54 9.56 13.30
C GLN A 427 -10.57 10.13 12.31
N ALA A 428 -10.87 9.41 11.22
CA ALA A 428 -11.92 9.82 10.29
C ALA A 428 -13.30 9.88 10.97
N ALA A 429 -13.65 8.87 11.77
CA ALA A 429 -14.89 8.82 12.54
C ALA A 429 -14.97 9.98 13.53
N ARG A 430 -13.89 10.23 14.29
CA ARG A 430 -13.82 11.33 15.26
C ARG A 430 -14.12 12.69 14.63
N VAL A 431 -13.46 12.99 13.50
CA VAL A 431 -13.64 14.29 12.82
C VAL A 431 -15.01 14.37 12.15
N ALA A 432 -15.48 13.30 11.51
CA ALA A 432 -16.77 13.29 10.84
C ALA A 432 -17.96 13.35 11.81
N HIS A 433 -17.82 12.81 13.02
CA HIS A 433 -18.86 12.88 14.06
C HIS A 433 -19.20 14.31 14.48
N GLY A 434 -18.23 15.24 14.39
CA GLY A 434 -18.44 16.65 14.67
C GLY A 434 -19.18 17.44 13.57
N ALA A 435 -19.48 16.81 12.42
CA ALA A 435 -20.08 17.48 11.27
C ALA A 435 -21.45 16.89 10.90
N ALA A 436 -22.41 17.77 10.55
CA ALA A 436 -23.79 17.39 10.26
C ALA A 436 -24.09 17.12 8.77
N SER A 437 -23.09 17.26 7.88
CA SER A 437 -23.33 17.11 6.44
C SER A 437 -23.60 15.65 6.04
N PRO A 438 -24.31 15.40 4.92
CA PRO A 438 -24.49 14.03 4.44
C PRO A 438 -23.17 13.32 4.10
N ASP A 439 -22.18 14.05 3.59
CA ASP A 439 -20.84 13.53 3.33
C ASP A 439 -20.16 13.08 4.63
N ALA A 440 -20.26 13.89 5.70
CA ALA A 440 -19.75 13.53 7.02
C ALA A 440 -20.43 12.28 7.57
N ARG A 441 -21.76 12.16 7.40
CA ARG A 441 -22.52 10.97 7.83
C ARG A 441 -22.07 9.71 7.11
N LEU A 442 -21.89 9.73 5.79
CA LEU A 442 -21.39 8.55 5.06
C LEU A 442 -19.95 8.20 5.46
N VAL A 443 -19.07 9.21 5.62
CA VAL A 443 -17.69 9.00 6.08
C VAL A 443 -17.68 8.38 7.47
N LEU A 444 -18.47 8.91 8.40
CA LEU A 444 -18.62 8.37 9.76
C LEU A 444 -19.09 6.91 9.74
N ALA A 445 -20.18 6.62 9.02
CA ALA A 445 -20.74 5.27 8.95
C ALA A 445 -19.74 4.25 8.38
N THR A 446 -19.04 4.65 7.30
CA THR A 446 -18.00 3.80 6.69
C THR A 446 -16.81 3.61 7.64
N ALA A 447 -16.36 4.68 8.31
CA ALA A 447 -15.25 4.62 9.25
C ALA A 447 -15.59 3.76 10.49
N LEU A 448 -16.81 3.83 11.01
CA LEU A 448 -17.26 2.97 12.12
C LEU A 448 -17.28 1.49 11.72
N ALA A 449 -17.75 1.17 10.51
CA ALA A 449 -17.77 -0.20 10.00
C ALA A 449 -16.36 -0.78 9.81
N LEU A 450 -15.40 0.06 9.42
CA LEU A 450 -13.99 -0.32 9.25
C LEU A 450 -13.17 -0.27 10.55
N GLY A 451 -13.62 0.49 11.56
CA GLY A 451 -12.88 0.74 12.79
C GLY A 451 -12.63 -0.51 13.64
N ARG A 452 -13.40 -1.58 13.44
CA ARG A 452 -13.14 -2.87 14.11
C ARG A 452 -12.20 -3.79 13.32
N GLY A 453 -11.89 -3.44 12.07
CA GLY A 453 -11.02 -4.23 11.22
C GLY A 453 -9.56 -4.28 11.67
N PRO A 454 -8.72 -5.03 10.92
CA PRO A 454 -7.32 -5.22 11.25
C PRO A 454 -6.54 -3.90 11.42
N ASP A 455 -5.54 -3.91 12.31
CA ASP A 455 -4.72 -2.72 12.59
C ASP A 455 -3.76 -2.33 11.45
N GLY A 456 -3.57 -3.19 10.45
CA GLY A 456 -2.66 -2.94 9.34
C GLY A 456 -2.78 -3.96 8.20
N ALA A 457 -2.21 -3.62 7.05
CA ALA A 457 -2.14 -4.50 5.89
C ALA A 457 -1.49 -5.86 6.21
N ALA A 458 -0.49 -5.90 7.09
CA ALA A 458 0.13 -7.15 7.52
C ALA A 458 -0.83 -8.06 8.29
N ALA A 459 -1.61 -7.50 9.23
CA ALA A 459 -2.63 -8.24 9.99
C ALA A 459 -3.74 -8.74 9.05
N MET A 460 -4.18 -7.88 8.12
CA MET A 460 -5.15 -8.28 7.09
C MET A 460 -4.61 -9.43 6.22
N MET A 461 -3.37 -9.35 5.74
CA MET A 461 -2.77 -10.42 4.92
C MET A 461 -2.51 -11.71 5.71
N ALA A 462 -2.34 -11.61 7.03
CA ALA A 462 -2.21 -12.75 7.92
C ALA A 462 -3.56 -13.41 8.26
N SER A 463 -4.68 -12.68 8.10
CA SER A 463 -6.01 -13.21 8.40
C SER A 463 -6.32 -14.43 7.52
N ARG A 464 -6.55 -15.58 8.17
CA ARG A 464 -6.86 -16.82 7.46
C ARG A 464 -8.36 -16.89 7.29
N ALA A 465 -8.82 -17.10 6.05
CA ALA A 465 -10.12 -17.74 5.88
C ALA A 465 -10.00 -19.15 6.45
N ARG A 466 -10.49 -19.36 7.67
CA ARG A 466 -10.55 -20.69 8.29
C ARG A 466 -11.64 -21.50 7.58
N CYS A 467 -11.29 -22.07 6.43
CA CYS A 467 -11.94 -23.25 5.90
C CYS A 467 -10.94 -24.38 6.12
N THR A 468 -10.76 -24.82 7.37
CA THR A 468 -9.85 -25.95 7.64
C THR A 468 -10.54 -27.21 7.16
N SER A 469 -10.09 -27.74 6.03
CA SER A 469 -10.50 -29.02 5.45
C SER A 469 -10.03 -30.24 6.26
N ASP A 470 -9.32 -30.04 7.37
CA ASP A 470 -8.58 -31.10 8.08
C ASP A 470 -9.47 -31.95 9.01
N GLY A 471 -10.79 -31.85 8.87
CA GLY A 471 -11.77 -32.67 9.59
C GLY A 471 -13.04 -32.86 8.77
N TRP A 472 -13.00 -33.77 7.81
CA TRP A 472 -14.16 -34.22 7.01
C TRP A 472 -15.12 -35.12 7.82
N GLY A 473 -15.26 -34.84 9.11
CA GLY A 473 -15.95 -35.69 10.09
C GLY A 473 -16.53 -34.85 11.22
N ASP A 474 -17.42 -33.93 10.87
CA ASP A 474 -18.60 -33.51 11.63
C ASP A 474 -19.23 -32.33 10.88
N ALA A 475 -20.44 -32.53 10.35
CA ALA A 475 -21.19 -31.61 9.50
C ALA A 475 -21.67 -30.31 10.22
N ALA A 476 -20.96 -29.88 11.26
CA ALA A 476 -21.15 -28.64 11.97
C ALA A 476 -19.80 -28.03 12.40
N ALA A 477 -18.75 -28.19 11.58
CA ALA A 477 -17.57 -27.35 11.69
C ALA A 477 -18.06 -25.89 11.64
N LYS A 478 -18.09 -25.24 12.80
CA LYS A 478 -18.54 -23.85 12.98
C LYS A 478 -17.69 -22.98 12.09
N CYS A 479 -18.22 -22.77 10.90
CA CYS A 479 -17.69 -21.92 9.88
C CYS A 479 -17.93 -20.49 10.39
N SER A 480 -17.06 -20.04 11.30
CA SER A 480 -17.19 -18.71 11.85
C SER A 480 -16.78 -17.74 10.74
N PRO A 481 -17.66 -16.77 10.35
CA PRO A 481 -17.26 -15.69 9.45
C PRO A 481 -15.95 -15.14 10.00
N THR A 482 -14.92 -14.99 9.17
CA THR A 482 -13.54 -14.77 9.64
C THR A 482 -13.54 -13.77 10.78
N PRO A 483 -13.47 -14.21 12.06
CA PRO A 483 -13.63 -13.30 13.18
C PRO A 483 -12.46 -12.31 13.21
N GLU A 484 -11.44 -12.58 12.41
CA GLU A 484 -10.20 -11.83 12.28
C GLU A 484 -10.33 -10.56 11.43
N LEU A 485 -11.37 -10.42 10.60
CA LEU A 485 -11.58 -9.18 9.82
C LEU A 485 -12.56 -8.21 10.49
N GLU A 486 -13.51 -8.69 11.29
CA GLU A 486 -14.52 -7.87 12.00
C GLU A 486 -15.24 -6.79 11.16
N LEU A 487 -15.34 -6.96 9.84
CA LEU A 487 -15.94 -5.97 8.92
C LEU A 487 -17.47 -6.09 8.77
N MET A 488 -18.13 -6.91 9.58
CA MET A 488 -19.59 -7.14 9.48
C MET A 488 -20.43 -6.11 10.23
N HIS A 489 -19.80 -5.14 10.92
CA HIS A 489 -20.48 -4.11 11.70
C HIS A 489 -20.99 -2.96 10.80
N VAL A 490 -22.06 -3.24 10.06
CA VAL A 490 -22.64 -2.33 9.06
C VAL A 490 -23.84 -1.53 9.55
N GLU A 491 -24.13 -1.53 10.85
CA GLU A 491 -25.35 -0.95 11.43
C GLU A 491 -25.50 0.55 11.10
N ALA A 492 -24.39 1.31 11.11
CA ALA A 492 -24.37 2.73 10.73
C ALA A 492 -24.65 2.95 9.24
N LEU A 493 -24.19 2.04 8.37
CA LEU A 493 -24.45 2.09 6.93
C LEU A 493 -25.91 1.71 6.63
N ASP A 494 -26.44 0.73 7.35
CA ASP A 494 -27.84 0.30 7.24
C ASP A 494 -28.80 1.41 7.66
N ALA A 495 -28.47 2.16 8.71
CA ALA A 495 -29.22 3.34 9.12
C ALA A 495 -29.28 4.44 8.04
N LEU A 496 -28.27 4.53 7.16
CA LEU A 496 -28.24 5.48 6.03
C LEU A 496 -28.92 4.93 4.77
N GLY A 497 -29.03 3.61 4.59
CA GLY A 497 -29.58 2.98 3.39
C GLY A 497 -31.10 3.14 3.18
N GLY A 498 -31.78 3.97 3.98
CA GLY A 498 -33.21 4.25 3.89
C GLY A 498 -33.62 5.05 2.64
N ALA A 499 -34.87 4.89 2.20
CA ALA A 499 -35.37 5.47 0.95
C ALA A 499 -35.38 7.01 0.98
N GLY A 500 -34.37 7.63 0.37
CA GLY A 500 -34.32 9.08 0.12
C GLY A 500 -33.27 9.85 0.93
N ALA A 501 -32.48 9.19 1.78
CA ALA A 501 -31.34 9.87 2.40
C ALA A 501 -30.25 10.19 1.36
N PRO A 502 -29.55 11.34 1.43
CA PRO A 502 -28.42 11.57 0.56
C PRO A 502 -27.35 10.48 0.81
N HIS A 503 -26.78 9.95 -0.26
CA HIS A 503 -25.84 8.82 -0.25
C HIS A 503 -26.42 7.46 0.20
N ASP A 504 -27.75 7.27 0.21
CA ASP A 504 -28.38 5.98 0.55
C ASP A 504 -27.83 4.80 -0.28
N ALA A 505 -27.61 5.02 -1.58
CA ALA A 505 -27.09 4.03 -2.51
C ALA A 505 -25.61 3.69 -2.23
N TYR A 506 -24.83 4.68 -1.79
CA TYR A 506 -23.43 4.49 -1.40
C TYR A 506 -23.35 3.68 -0.11
N ALA A 507 -24.17 4.03 0.89
CA ALA A 507 -24.22 3.31 2.15
C ALA A 507 -24.68 1.86 1.95
N THR A 508 -25.74 1.64 1.14
CA THR A 508 -26.25 0.31 0.80
C THR A 508 -25.19 -0.53 0.07
N PHE A 509 -24.48 0.06 -0.90
CA PHE A 509 -23.36 -0.61 -1.58
C PHE A 509 -22.24 -0.98 -0.62
N ASN A 510 -21.79 -0.03 0.21
CA ASN A 510 -20.69 -0.26 1.15
C ASN A 510 -21.03 -1.35 2.15
N ALA A 511 -22.26 -1.37 2.71
CA ALA A 511 -22.72 -2.42 3.60
C ALA A 511 -22.68 -3.79 2.91
N ALA A 512 -23.25 -3.90 1.70
CA ALA A 512 -23.22 -5.13 0.92
C ALA A 512 -21.80 -5.62 0.63
N TYR A 513 -20.91 -4.70 0.26
CA TYR A 513 -19.53 -5.01 -0.08
C TYR A 513 -18.73 -5.50 1.12
N LEU A 514 -18.89 -4.88 2.29
CA LEU A 514 -18.23 -5.33 3.52
C LEU A 514 -18.72 -6.73 3.93
N LEU A 515 -20.03 -6.99 3.88
CA LEU A 515 -20.61 -8.31 4.14
C LEU A 515 -20.11 -9.37 3.15
N TRP A 516 -19.94 -9.00 1.87
CA TRP A 516 -19.40 -9.86 0.81
C TRP A 516 -17.96 -10.29 1.08
N ILE A 517 -17.06 -9.35 1.42
CA ILE A 517 -15.64 -9.67 1.61
C ILE A 517 -15.32 -10.31 2.97
N SER A 518 -16.24 -10.23 3.94
CA SER A 518 -16.07 -10.77 5.30
C SER A 518 -16.42 -12.24 5.45
N THR A 519 -17.23 -12.77 4.52
CA THR A 519 -17.85 -14.08 4.69
C THR A 519 -17.25 -15.06 3.68
N PRO A 520 -16.47 -16.07 4.11
CA PRO A 520 -15.92 -17.03 3.18
C PRO A 520 -17.06 -17.91 2.61
N PRO A 521 -17.10 -18.13 1.27
CA PRO A 521 -18.16 -18.93 0.62
C PRO A 521 -18.07 -20.43 0.94
N CYS A 522 -17.04 -20.88 1.66
CA CYS A 522 -16.84 -22.29 2.02
C CYS A 522 -17.82 -22.80 3.09
N CYS A 523 -18.62 -21.92 3.68
CA CYS A 523 -19.62 -22.26 4.67
C CYS A 523 -20.91 -22.66 3.95
N GLY A 524 -21.08 -23.91 3.56
CA GLY A 524 -22.37 -24.40 3.04
C GLY A 524 -23.51 -24.22 4.07
N GLY A 525 -24.75 -24.18 3.60
CA GLY A 525 -25.95 -24.19 4.47
C GLY A 525 -26.96 -23.06 4.24
N ALA A 526 -28.12 -23.18 4.88
CA ALA A 526 -29.24 -22.25 4.72
C ALA A 526 -28.92 -20.82 5.19
N GLU A 527 -28.19 -20.68 6.31
CA GLU A 527 -27.78 -19.38 6.85
C GLU A 527 -26.84 -18.62 5.91
N THR A 528 -25.80 -19.29 5.40
CA THR A 528 -24.88 -18.69 4.42
C THR A 528 -25.59 -18.34 3.11
N THR A 529 -26.53 -19.19 2.67
CA THR A 529 -27.36 -18.90 1.50
C THR A 529 -28.24 -17.68 1.72
N ALA A 530 -28.85 -17.54 2.90
CA ALA A 530 -29.66 -16.37 3.27
C ALA A 530 -28.80 -15.09 3.34
N HIS A 531 -27.60 -15.19 3.91
CA HIS A 531 -26.62 -14.09 3.94
C HIS A 531 -26.28 -13.60 2.52
N PHE A 532 -25.88 -14.50 1.61
CA PHE A 532 -25.53 -14.08 0.26
C PHE A 532 -26.73 -13.62 -0.58
N LYS A 533 -27.96 -14.08 -0.26
CA LYS A 533 -29.20 -13.50 -0.81
C LYS A 533 -29.40 -12.06 -0.37
N ASP A 534 -29.21 -11.75 0.92
CA ASP A 534 -29.28 -10.37 1.41
C ASP A 534 -28.23 -9.46 0.75
N VAL A 535 -26.97 -9.94 0.66
CA VAL A 535 -25.89 -9.22 -0.04
C VAL A 535 -26.26 -8.94 -1.51
N ARG A 536 -26.74 -9.96 -2.23
CA ARG A 536 -27.22 -9.82 -3.63
C ARG A 536 -28.30 -8.76 -3.76
N ASP A 537 -29.29 -8.78 -2.86
CA ASP A 537 -30.44 -7.88 -2.90
C ASP A 537 -30.03 -6.44 -2.57
N ARG A 538 -29.05 -6.25 -1.66
CA ARG A 538 -28.46 -4.94 -1.39
C ARG A 538 -27.72 -4.38 -2.61
N PHE A 539 -26.94 -5.20 -3.33
CA PHE A 539 -26.30 -4.74 -4.57
C PHE A 539 -27.33 -4.32 -5.64
N ALA A 540 -28.43 -5.06 -5.78
CA ALA A 540 -29.51 -4.68 -6.69
C ALA A 540 -30.19 -3.35 -6.30
N ARG A 541 -30.41 -3.12 -5.00
CA ARG A 541 -30.96 -1.85 -4.49
C ARG A 541 -29.99 -0.68 -4.69
N ALA A 542 -28.69 -0.92 -4.56
CA ALA A 542 -27.69 0.10 -4.79
C ALA A 542 -27.57 0.43 -6.29
N SER A 543 -27.49 -0.59 -7.16
CA SER A 543 -27.34 -0.37 -8.60
C SER A 543 -28.51 0.41 -9.21
N SER A 544 -29.74 0.23 -8.73
CA SER A 544 -30.90 0.97 -9.24
C SER A 544 -30.90 2.47 -8.92
N LYS A 545 -30.01 2.92 -8.02
CA LYS A 545 -29.89 4.33 -7.58
C LYS A 545 -28.52 4.95 -7.89
N LEU A 546 -27.50 4.13 -8.09
CA LEU A 546 -26.18 4.57 -8.52
C LEU A 546 -26.18 4.88 -10.02
N ASN A 547 -25.21 5.67 -10.46
CA ASN A 547 -25.00 6.00 -11.88
C ASN A 547 -23.54 5.75 -12.28
N GLY A 548 -23.29 5.48 -13.57
CA GLY A 548 -21.95 5.41 -14.14
C GLY A 548 -21.10 4.23 -13.63
N ALA A 549 -19.82 4.48 -13.31
CA ALA A 549 -18.91 3.42 -12.89
C ALA A 549 -19.32 2.72 -11.57
N PRO A 550 -19.79 3.43 -10.52
CA PRO A 550 -20.34 2.80 -9.32
C PRO A 550 -21.54 1.86 -9.60
N GLN A 551 -22.45 2.26 -10.50
CA GLN A 551 -23.59 1.43 -10.89
C GLN A 551 -23.13 0.12 -11.51
N LYS A 552 -22.27 0.20 -12.54
CA LYS A 552 -21.74 -0.98 -13.23
C LYS A 552 -21.04 -1.94 -12.25
N ARG A 553 -20.30 -1.39 -11.28
CA ARG A 553 -19.66 -2.20 -10.22
C ARG A 553 -20.69 -2.93 -9.36
N ALA A 554 -21.77 -2.25 -8.97
CA ALA A 554 -22.85 -2.85 -8.20
C ALA A 554 -23.57 -3.95 -8.99
N GLU A 555 -23.79 -3.75 -10.29
CA GLU A 555 -24.37 -4.77 -11.20
C GLU A 555 -23.47 -6.00 -11.34
N ASP A 556 -22.16 -5.80 -11.51
CA ASP A 556 -21.18 -6.89 -11.60
C ASP A 556 -21.14 -7.72 -10.31
N LEU A 557 -21.16 -7.07 -9.15
CA LEU A 557 -21.18 -7.74 -7.85
C LEU A 557 -22.53 -8.40 -7.54
N HIS A 558 -23.65 -7.80 -7.96
CA HIS A 558 -24.97 -8.41 -7.89
C HIS A 558 -24.99 -9.75 -8.65
N ARG A 559 -24.47 -9.77 -9.88
CA ARG A 559 -24.37 -10.99 -10.70
C ARG A 559 -23.50 -12.06 -10.04
N GLN A 560 -22.31 -11.69 -9.54
CA GLN A 560 -21.44 -12.62 -8.81
C GLN A 560 -22.12 -13.21 -7.57
N ALA A 561 -22.85 -12.38 -6.81
CA ALA A 561 -23.59 -12.85 -5.65
C ALA A 561 -24.77 -13.76 -6.05
N ALA A 562 -25.43 -13.49 -7.17
CA ALA A 562 -26.49 -14.36 -7.69
C ALA A 562 -25.95 -15.74 -8.14
N GLU A 563 -24.84 -15.77 -8.87
CA GLU A 563 -24.14 -17.00 -9.26
C GLU A 563 -23.71 -17.82 -8.04
N LEU A 564 -23.19 -17.17 -7.01
CA LEU A 564 -22.81 -17.83 -5.75
C LEU A 564 -24.03 -18.40 -5.02
N VAL A 565 -25.13 -17.65 -4.91
CA VAL A 565 -26.38 -18.13 -4.29
C VAL A 565 -26.92 -19.35 -5.03
N GLU A 566 -26.86 -19.37 -6.37
CA GLU A 566 -27.27 -20.54 -7.17
C GLU A 566 -26.35 -21.74 -6.90
N ALA A 567 -25.03 -21.51 -6.84
CA ALA A 567 -24.06 -22.56 -6.54
C ALA A 567 -24.27 -23.17 -5.15
N LEU A 568 -24.54 -22.34 -4.14
CA LEU A 568 -24.82 -22.79 -2.76
C LEU A 568 -26.17 -23.51 -2.61
N ALA A 569 -27.11 -23.29 -3.52
CA ALA A 569 -28.42 -23.95 -3.52
C ALA A 569 -28.40 -25.35 -4.15
N LYS A 570 -27.34 -25.72 -4.88
CA LYS A 570 -27.21 -27.06 -5.47
C LYS A 570 -26.86 -28.06 -4.35
N PRO A 571 -27.59 -29.19 -4.21
CA PRO A 571 -27.24 -30.22 -3.24
C PRO A 571 -25.86 -30.79 -3.60
N HIS A 572 -24.95 -30.82 -2.63
CA HIS A 572 -23.63 -31.45 -2.75
C HIS A 572 -23.69 -32.96 -2.60
#